data_AF-A0A535SKH5-F1
#
_entry.id   AF-A0A535SKH5-F1
#
_cell.length_a   1.000
_cell.length_b   1.000
_cell.length_c   1.000
_cell.angle_alpha   90.00
_cell.angle_beta   90.00
_cell.angle_gamma   90.00
#
_symmetry.space_group_name_H-M   'P 1'
#
loop_
_entity.id
_entity.type
_entity.pdbx_description
1 polymer ?
#
loop_
_entity_poly.entity_id
_entity_poly.type
_entity_poly.pdbx_seq_one_letter_code
_entity_poly.pdbx_strand_id
1 'polypeptide(L)'
;MKNWLAGSLLALLLAAPASWMPATAQTDAARTRLAAPVKVKQGMANVPALSPLWLLPEQAAKYNIQIEQILFQRFADERTALASGDLDIAAFGPQDITLGLGQGAKSMIGVAGIGSGNDCLLVRKGEDIKEWAGLGAKTIGVGAGSISWLKFAASVQENGLDYGKLRIINIVGGGGNYLKSLQGKEIDLAVVWHPFCAQGITEGWAQYPTITHN
;
A
#
# COMPACT_ATOMS: atom_id res chain seq x y z
N MET A 1 31.49 24.20 70.83
CA MET A 1 31.10 25.13 69.76
C MET A 1 30.66 24.31 68.54
N LYS A 2 29.45 24.58 68.06
CA LYS A 2 28.82 24.18 66.77
C LYS A 2 28.53 22.70 66.48
N ASN A 3 27.23 22.40 66.57
CA ASN A 3 26.47 21.30 65.97
C ASN A 3 26.75 21.08 64.48
N TRP A 4 26.50 19.88 63.96
CA TRP A 4 25.40 19.66 63.01
C TRP A 4 25.08 18.17 62.81
N LEU A 5 23.80 17.84 63.02
CA LEU A 5 23.15 16.62 62.54
C LEU A 5 23.01 16.72 61.01
N ALA A 6 23.37 15.67 60.27
CA ALA A 6 22.95 15.50 58.88
C ALA A 6 22.13 14.22 58.80
N GLY A 7 20.80 14.40 58.74
CA GLY A 7 19.83 13.33 58.63
C GLY A 7 19.80 12.72 57.22
N SER A 8 19.57 11.41 57.19
CA SER A 8 19.30 10.63 55.99
C SER A 8 17.94 11.02 55.40
N LEU A 9 17.93 11.71 54.26
CA LEU A 9 16.72 11.97 53.48
C LEU A 9 16.56 10.85 52.44
N LEU A 10 15.62 9.96 52.74
CA LEU A 10 15.07 8.97 51.81
C LEU A 10 14.27 9.74 50.74
N ALA A 11 14.79 9.84 49.52
CA ALA A 11 14.05 10.43 48.41
C ALA A 11 12.99 9.44 47.91
N LEU A 12 11.73 9.64 48.27
CA LEU A 12 10.60 9.02 47.57
C LEU A 12 10.50 9.62 46.17
N LEU A 13 10.87 8.83 45.15
CA LEU A 13 10.54 9.10 43.76
C LEU A 13 9.03 8.89 43.58
N LEU A 14 8.27 9.99 43.61
CA LEU A 14 6.88 10.02 43.15
C LEU A 14 6.87 9.76 41.64
N ALA A 15 6.35 8.60 41.23
CA ALA A 15 6.05 8.31 39.83
C ALA A 15 4.98 9.31 39.35
N ALA A 16 5.37 10.22 38.46
CA ALA A 16 4.42 11.10 37.78
C ALA A 16 3.51 10.25 36.87
N PRO A 17 2.19 10.46 36.88
CA PRO A 17 1.31 9.77 35.95
C PRO A 17 1.66 10.20 34.53
N ALA A 18 1.91 9.22 33.66
CA ALA A 18 2.09 9.46 32.23
C ALA A 18 0.83 10.17 31.70
N SER A 19 0.97 11.46 31.43
CA SER A 19 -0.08 12.27 30.83
C SER A 19 -0.37 11.69 29.45
N TRP A 20 -1.58 11.14 29.29
CA TRP A 20 -2.14 10.86 27.99
C TRP A 20 -2.33 12.20 27.29
N MET A 21 -1.35 12.61 26.47
CA MET A 21 -1.56 13.69 25.52
C MET A 21 -2.52 13.16 24.46
N PRO A 22 -3.75 13.71 24.33
CA PRO A 22 -4.56 13.41 23.17
C PRO A 22 -3.76 13.86 21.94
N ALA A 23 -3.61 12.96 20.96
CA ALA A 23 -3.01 13.32 19.69
C ALA A 23 -3.84 14.47 19.10
N THR A 24 -3.34 15.69 19.18
CA THR A 24 -3.94 16.82 18.47
C THR A 24 -3.77 16.51 17.00
N ALA A 25 -4.88 16.27 16.30
CA ALA A 25 -4.86 16.30 14.84
C ALA A 25 -4.18 17.60 14.44
N GLN A 26 -3.06 17.50 13.72
CA GLN A 26 -2.35 18.65 13.19
C GLN A 26 -3.31 19.33 12.22
N THR A 27 -4.06 20.30 12.69
CA THR A 27 -4.79 21.22 11.83
C THR A 27 -3.70 22.02 11.14
N ASP A 28 -3.29 21.59 9.95
CA ASP A 28 -2.38 22.35 9.10
C ASP A 28 -2.87 23.82 9.10
N ALA A 29 -1.99 24.76 9.45
CA ALA A 29 -2.25 26.17 9.18
C ALA A 29 -2.68 26.29 7.71
N ALA A 30 -3.74 27.05 7.44
CA ALA A 30 -4.27 27.19 6.08
C ALA A 30 -3.13 27.45 5.10
N ARG A 31 -2.86 26.49 4.19
CA ARG A 31 -1.73 26.56 3.27
C ARG A 31 -1.83 27.89 2.50
N THR A 32 -0.76 28.68 2.49
CA THR A 32 -0.80 29.96 1.79
C THR A 32 -0.81 29.70 0.28
N ARG A 33 -1.76 30.32 -0.44
CA ARG A 33 -1.83 30.26 -1.90
C ARG A 33 -0.52 30.81 -2.51
N LEU A 34 0.03 30.12 -3.51
CA LEU A 34 1.28 30.53 -4.17
C LEU A 34 1.09 31.86 -4.91
N ALA A 35 2.13 32.70 -4.98
CA ALA A 35 2.07 34.00 -5.65
C ALA A 35 1.85 33.89 -7.17
N ALA A 36 2.36 32.83 -7.79
CA ALA A 36 2.20 32.53 -9.21
C ALA A 36 1.74 31.08 -9.42
N PRO A 37 1.02 30.78 -10.53
CA PRO A 37 0.62 29.41 -10.85
C PRO A 37 1.82 28.49 -11.10
N VAL A 38 1.76 27.27 -10.53
CA VAL A 38 2.70 26.18 -10.80
C VAL A 38 1.96 25.05 -11.52
N LYS A 39 2.55 24.52 -12.59
CA LYS A 39 2.02 23.33 -13.30
C LYS A 39 2.69 22.07 -12.78
N VAL A 40 1.90 21.02 -12.61
CA VAL A 40 2.34 19.72 -12.09
C VAL A 40 1.73 18.61 -12.93
N LYS A 41 2.56 17.72 -13.48
CA LYS A 41 2.14 16.48 -14.14
C LYS A 41 2.01 15.38 -13.10
N GLN A 42 0.81 14.86 -12.95
CA GLN A 42 0.48 13.80 -12.01
C GLN A 42 0.23 12.48 -12.77
N GLY A 43 1.00 11.44 -12.45
CA GLY A 43 0.67 10.07 -12.83
C GLY A 43 -0.59 9.56 -12.13
N MET A 44 -1.43 8.84 -12.87
CA MET A 44 -2.65 8.26 -12.34
C MET A 44 -2.95 6.89 -13.00
N ALA A 45 -2.74 5.80 -12.25
CA ALA A 45 -3.31 4.51 -12.60
C ALA A 45 -4.82 4.46 -12.29
N ASN A 46 -5.61 3.79 -13.14
CA ASN A 46 -7.05 3.69 -12.96
C ASN A 46 -7.43 2.56 -11.96
N VAL A 47 -7.14 2.76 -10.67
CA VAL A 47 -7.53 1.84 -9.59
C VAL A 47 -8.19 2.56 -8.41
N PRO A 48 -9.14 1.91 -7.71
CA PRO A 48 -9.88 2.54 -6.60
C PRO A 48 -9.00 3.10 -5.48
N ALA A 49 -7.83 2.50 -5.22
CA ALA A 49 -6.88 2.95 -4.20
C ALA A 49 -6.37 4.39 -4.44
N LEU A 50 -6.41 4.87 -5.69
CA LEU A 50 -5.98 6.22 -6.04
C LEU A 50 -7.14 7.22 -6.15
N SER A 51 -8.37 6.80 -5.82
CA SER A 51 -9.54 7.69 -5.85
C SER A 51 -9.40 9.00 -5.07
N PRO A 52 -8.68 9.08 -3.93
CA PRO A 52 -8.47 10.38 -3.26
C PRO A 52 -7.73 11.41 -4.14
N LEU A 53 -6.90 10.95 -5.08
CA LEU A 53 -6.19 11.83 -6.00
C LEU A 53 -7.08 12.38 -7.12
N TRP A 54 -8.27 11.83 -7.32
CA TRP A 54 -9.18 12.30 -8.37
C TRP A 54 -9.65 13.74 -8.14
N LEU A 55 -9.78 14.13 -6.87
CA LEU A 55 -10.16 15.48 -6.45
C LEU A 55 -8.95 16.41 -6.25
N LEU A 56 -7.72 15.89 -6.35
CA LEU A 56 -6.52 16.67 -6.09
C LEU A 56 -6.38 17.88 -7.01
N PRO A 57 -6.68 17.82 -8.33
CA PRO A 57 -6.62 19.01 -9.20
C PRO A 57 -7.52 20.15 -8.71
N GLU A 58 -8.75 19.85 -8.29
CA GLU A 58 -9.68 20.85 -7.78
C GLU A 58 -9.19 21.46 -6.46
N GLN A 59 -8.69 20.62 -5.54
CA GLN A 59 -8.16 21.10 -4.26
C GLN A 59 -6.88 21.92 -4.45
N ALA A 60 -5.99 21.50 -5.34
CA ALA A 60 -4.71 22.14 -5.63
C ALA A 60 -4.88 23.50 -6.31
N ALA A 61 -5.90 23.65 -7.16
CA ALA A 61 -6.21 24.92 -7.85
C ALA A 61 -6.46 26.08 -6.87
N LYS A 62 -7.02 25.79 -5.68
CA LYS A 62 -7.24 26.79 -4.60
C LYS A 62 -5.92 27.44 -4.13
N TYR A 63 -4.80 26.79 -4.37
CA TYR A 63 -3.46 27.20 -3.96
C TYR A 63 -2.55 27.64 -5.13
N ASN A 64 -3.12 27.92 -6.31
CA ASN A 64 -2.35 28.23 -7.54
C ASN A 64 -1.50 27.05 -8.05
N ILE A 65 -1.94 25.81 -7.83
CA ILE A 65 -1.31 24.61 -8.38
C ILE A 65 -2.24 24.01 -9.44
N GLN A 66 -1.77 23.91 -10.67
CA GLN A 66 -2.48 23.37 -11.81
C GLN A 66 -1.99 21.96 -12.10
N ILE A 67 -2.83 20.96 -11.80
CA ILE A 67 -2.47 19.56 -11.99
C ILE A 67 -3.03 19.04 -13.31
N GLU A 68 -2.14 18.49 -14.14
CA GLU A 68 -2.48 17.69 -15.31
C GLU A 68 -2.36 16.21 -14.94
N GLN A 69 -3.48 15.48 -14.98
CA GLN A 69 -3.48 14.03 -14.72
C GLN A 69 -3.17 13.26 -16.01
N ILE A 70 -2.14 12.44 -15.96
CA ILE A 70 -1.70 11.56 -17.06
C ILE A 70 -2.07 10.13 -16.67
N LEU A 71 -2.98 9.52 -17.44
CA LEU A 71 -3.49 8.20 -17.14
C LEU A 71 -2.53 7.10 -17.61
N PHE A 72 -2.24 6.15 -16.73
CA PHE A 72 -1.42 4.97 -17.03
C PHE A 72 -2.23 3.68 -16.88
N GLN A 73 -1.97 2.73 -17.78
CA GLN A 73 -2.54 1.38 -17.67
C GLN A 73 -1.72 0.49 -16.73
N ARG A 74 -0.41 0.74 -16.60
CA ARG A 74 0.50 -0.05 -15.79
C ARG A 74 1.35 0.86 -14.90
N PHE A 75 1.48 0.49 -13.63
CA PHE A 75 2.36 1.17 -12.67
C PHE A 75 3.83 1.17 -13.11
N ALA A 76 4.29 0.16 -13.86
CA ALA A 76 5.66 0.12 -14.38
C ALA A 76 5.96 1.27 -15.37
N ASP A 77 4.97 1.64 -16.19
CA ASP A 77 5.12 2.73 -17.17
C ASP A 77 5.08 4.08 -16.45
N GLU A 78 4.16 4.24 -15.49
CA GLU A 78 4.09 5.41 -14.62
C GLU A 78 5.37 5.61 -13.81
N ARG A 79 5.95 4.54 -13.26
CA ARG A 79 7.23 4.58 -12.54
C ARG A 79 8.38 5.01 -13.45
N THR A 80 8.42 4.51 -14.68
CA THR A 80 9.43 4.92 -15.67
C THR A 80 9.29 6.40 -16.01
N ALA A 81 8.05 6.89 -16.18
CA ALA A 81 7.77 8.30 -16.44
C ALA A 81 8.16 9.20 -15.26
N LEU A 82 7.90 8.78 -14.02
CA LEU A 82 8.38 9.53 -12.84
C LEU A 82 9.91 9.53 -12.75
N ALA A 83 10.55 8.38 -12.93
CA ALA A 83 11.99 8.24 -12.82
C ALA A 83 12.77 9.05 -13.87
N SER A 84 12.19 9.22 -15.06
CA SER A 84 12.75 10.01 -16.17
C SER A 84 12.47 11.51 -16.08
N GLY A 85 11.55 11.93 -15.20
CA GLY A 85 11.13 13.34 -15.06
C GLY A 85 10.00 13.76 -16.00
N ASP A 86 9.34 12.81 -16.68
CA ASP A 86 8.14 13.08 -17.47
C ASP A 86 6.92 13.37 -16.59
N LEU A 87 6.93 12.91 -15.33
CA LEU A 87 5.97 13.23 -14.27
C LEU A 87 6.66 13.98 -13.14
N ASP A 88 5.91 14.86 -12.48
CA ASP A 88 6.36 15.56 -11.27
C ASP A 88 5.98 14.78 -10.01
N ILE A 89 4.77 14.20 -9.99
CA ILE A 89 4.26 13.38 -8.89
C ILE A 89 3.51 12.16 -9.43
N ALA A 90 3.50 11.08 -8.67
CA ALA A 90 2.73 9.89 -8.95
C ALA A 90 2.48 9.11 -7.65
N ALA A 91 1.52 8.19 -7.69
CA ALA A 91 1.18 7.38 -6.53
C ALA A 91 1.45 5.91 -6.80
N PHE A 92 2.25 5.32 -5.92
CA PHE A 92 2.65 3.93 -6.02
C PHE A 92 2.47 3.18 -4.72
N GLY A 93 2.54 1.85 -4.80
CA GLY A 93 2.83 1.06 -3.61
C GLY A 93 4.28 1.25 -3.17
N PRO A 94 4.60 1.06 -1.89
CA PRO A 94 5.96 1.18 -1.35
C PRO A 94 7.06 0.43 -2.15
N GLN A 95 6.73 -0.70 -2.79
CA GLN A 95 7.68 -1.46 -3.61
C GLN A 95 8.27 -0.66 -4.77
N ASP A 96 7.52 0.25 -5.36
CA ASP A 96 7.93 0.95 -6.59
C ASP A 96 9.12 1.88 -6.36
N ILE A 97 9.26 2.45 -5.16
CA ILE A 97 10.43 3.25 -4.80
C ILE A 97 11.67 2.35 -4.78
N THR A 98 11.58 1.17 -4.13
CA THR A 98 12.69 0.21 -4.08
C THR A 98 13.02 -0.36 -5.47
N LEU A 99 12.00 -0.65 -6.29
CA LEU A 99 12.19 -1.11 -7.67
C LEU A 99 12.84 -0.02 -8.54
N GLY A 100 12.43 1.24 -8.38
CA GLY A 100 13.06 2.39 -9.05
C GLY A 100 14.52 2.54 -8.65
N LEU A 101 14.82 2.46 -7.35
CA LEU A 101 16.19 2.49 -6.83
C LEU A 101 17.05 1.35 -7.40
N GLY A 102 16.50 0.14 -7.46
CA GLY A 102 17.16 -1.02 -8.07
C GLY A 102 17.44 -0.86 -9.57
N GLN A 103 16.68 0.00 -10.25
CA GLN A 103 16.88 0.38 -11.65
C GLN A 103 17.78 1.63 -11.81
N GLY A 104 18.33 2.16 -10.72
CA GLY A 104 19.26 3.29 -10.71
C GLY A 104 18.62 4.65 -10.49
N ALA A 105 17.29 4.74 -10.30
CA ALA A 105 16.64 6.00 -9.97
C ALA A 105 17.04 6.46 -8.56
N LYS A 106 17.49 7.71 -8.44
CA LYS A 106 17.88 8.33 -7.15
C LYS A 106 17.07 9.57 -6.80
N SER A 107 16.16 9.97 -7.68
CA SER A 107 15.36 11.19 -7.59
C SER A 107 13.98 10.99 -6.96
N MET A 108 13.55 9.74 -6.76
CA MET A 108 12.22 9.43 -6.23
C MET A 108 12.19 9.60 -4.71
N ILE A 109 11.25 10.40 -4.21
CA ILE A 109 11.07 10.68 -2.78
C ILE A 109 9.63 10.35 -2.38
N GLY A 110 9.45 9.58 -1.31
CA GLY A 110 8.13 9.35 -0.70
C GLY A 110 7.69 10.58 0.10
N VAL A 111 6.53 11.15 -0.24
CA VAL A 111 6.01 12.37 0.40
C VAL A 111 4.95 12.06 1.45
N ALA A 112 3.94 11.26 1.08
CA ALA A 112 2.82 10.92 1.94
C ALA A 112 2.16 9.60 1.51
N GLY A 113 1.47 8.95 2.45
CA GLY A 113 0.55 7.86 2.15
C GLY A 113 -0.79 8.41 1.64
N ILE A 114 -1.37 7.75 0.64
CA ILE A 114 -2.62 8.18 -0.01
C ILE A 114 -3.80 7.29 0.37
N GLY A 115 -3.54 6.02 0.68
CA GLY A 115 -4.55 5.06 1.08
C GLY A 115 -3.93 3.76 1.55
N SER A 116 -4.76 2.94 2.19
CA SER A 116 -4.42 1.59 2.65
C SER A 116 -5.51 0.60 2.19
N GLY A 117 -5.18 -0.69 2.22
CA GLY A 117 -6.11 -1.75 1.80
C GLY A 117 -6.25 -1.90 0.28
N ASN A 118 -7.45 -2.28 -0.16
CA ASN A 118 -7.87 -2.55 -1.55
C ASN A 118 -7.23 -3.75 -2.27
N ASP A 119 -6.20 -4.37 -1.71
CA ASP A 119 -5.73 -5.69 -2.12
C ASP A 119 -6.57 -6.78 -1.44
N CYS A 120 -6.65 -7.96 -2.04
CA CYS A 120 -7.33 -9.12 -1.49
C CYS A 120 -6.74 -10.45 -1.95
N LEU A 121 -7.09 -11.48 -1.20
CA LEU A 121 -6.95 -12.88 -1.58
C LEU A 121 -8.30 -13.42 -2.02
N LEU A 122 -8.38 -14.07 -3.18
CA LEU A 122 -9.58 -14.76 -3.64
C LEU A 122 -9.33 -16.25 -3.87
N VAL A 123 -10.27 -17.06 -3.40
CA VAL A 123 -10.42 -18.47 -3.75
C VAL A 123 -11.77 -18.68 -4.43
N ARG A 124 -11.95 -19.82 -5.10
CA ARG A 124 -13.27 -20.20 -5.64
C ARG A 124 -14.25 -20.46 -4.49
N LYS A 125 -15.55 -20.21 -4.74
CA LYS A 125 -16.60 -20.47 -3.76
C LYS A 125 -16.62 -21.95 -3.36
N GLY A 126 -16.71 -22.20 -2.05
CA GLY A 126 -16.64 -23.54 -1.47
C GLY A 126 -15.23 -24.07 -1.24
N GLU A 127 -14.20 -23.38 -1.72
CA GLU A 127 -12.79 -23.67 -1.39
C GLU A 127 -12.29 -22.75 -0.28
N ASP A 128 -11.25 -23.17 0.43
CA ASP A 128 -10.69 -22.39 1.52
C ASP A 128 -9.19 -22.69 1.71
N ILE A 129 -8.51 -21.72 2.30
CA ILE A 129 -7.15 -21.85 2.82
C ILE A 129 -7.22 -21.38 4.27
N LYS A 130 -7.26 -22.35 5.19
CA LYS A 130 -7.50 -22.12 6.63
C LYS A 130 -6.29 -21.59 7.36
N GLU A 131 -5.11 -21.98 6.92
CA GLU A 131 -3.84 -21.66 7.55
C GLU A 131 -2.76 -21.48 6.48
N TRP A 132 -1.77 -20.65 6.79
CA TRP A 132 -0.69 -20.29 5.86
C TRP A 132 0.10 -21.51 5.38
N ALA A 133 0.30 -22.52 6.24
CA ALA A 133 0.95 -23.79 5.87
C ALA A 133 0.26 -24.48 4.68
N GLY A 134 -1.05 -24.30 4.51
CA GLY A 134 -1.83 -24.84 3.41
C GLY A 134 -1.43 -24.30 2.04
N LEU A 135 -0.71 -23.18 1.95
CA LEU A 135 -0.25 -22.59 0.69
C LEU A 135 0.73 -23.47 -0.08
N GLY A 136 1.51 -24.32 0.60
CA GLY A 136 2.51 -25.17 -0.05
C GLY A 136 1.91 -26.14 -1.09
N ALA A 137 0.63 -26.48 -0.95
CA ALA A 137 -0.10 -27.34 -1.88
C ALA A 137 -0.89 -26.57 -2.94
N LYS A 138 -0.89 -25.24 -2.92
CA LYS A 138 -1.71 -24.39 -3.79
C LYS A 138 -0.90 -23.75 -4.89
N THR A 139 -1.55 -23.51 -6.03
CA THR A 139 -1.04 -22.67 -7.11
C THR A 139 -1.51 -21.24 -6.88
N ILE A 140 -0.60 -20.27 -6.87
CA ILE A 140 -0.90 -18.90 -6.44
C ILE A 140 -0.62 -17.93 -7.58
N GLY A 141 -1.64 -17.22 -8.03
CA GLY A 141 -1.53 -16.16 -9.02
C GLY A 141 -1.13 -14.83 -8.37
N VAL A 142 0.00 -14.27 -8.79
CA VAL A 142 0.50 -12.96 -8.34
C VAL A 142 0.93 -12.12 -9.55
N GLY A 143 1.00 -10.80 -9.37
CA GLY A 143 1.61 -9.90 -10.36
C GLY A 143 2.98 -9.47 -9.87
N ALA A 144 4.06 -10.00 -10.47
CA ALA A 144 5.41 -9.68 -10.05
C ALA A 144 5.65 -8.16 -10.08
N GLY A 145 6.16 -7.62 -8.97
CA GLY A 145 6.39 -6.18 -8.80
C GLY A 145 5.16 -5.36 -8.42
N SER A 146 3.97 -5.97 -8.24
CA SER A 146 2.79 -5.26 -7.73
C SER A 146 2.82 -5.11 -6.20
N ILE A 147 2.02 -4.17 -5.67
CA ILE A 147 1.82 -4.03 -4.23
C ILE A 147 1.12 -5.25 -3.63
N SER A 148 0.14 -5.83 -4.32
CA SER A 148 -0.55 -7.05 -3.88
C SER A 148 0.44 -8.19 -3.71
N TRP A 149 1.39 -8.33 -4.64
CA TRP A 149 2.48 -9.29 -4.55
C TRP A 149 3.40 -9.01 -3.37
N LEU A 150 3.87 -7.77 -3.19
CA LEU A 150 4.77 -7.43 -2.08
C LEU A 150 4.12 -7.75 -0.73
N LYS A 151 2.85 -7.35 -0.54
CA LYS A 151 2.09 -7.62 0.69
C LYS A 151 1.96 -9.12 0.93
N PHE A 152 1.59 -9.88 -0.09
CA PHE A 152 1.48 -11.33 0.04
C PHE A 152 2.82 -11.99 0.37
N ALA A 153 3.91 -11.60 -0.30
CA ALA A 153 5.24 -12.12 -0.02
C ALA A 153 5.71 -11.80 1.40
N ALA A 154 5.41 -10.60 1.91
CA ALA A 154 5.66 -10.22 3.30
C ALA A 154 4.84 -11.10 4.26
N SER A 155 3.55 -11.26 4.03
CA SER A 155 2.70 -12.09 4.89
C SER A 155 3.10 -13.58 4.88
N VAL A 156 3.57 -14.10 3.74
CA VAL A 156 4.14 -15.46 3.67
C VAL A 156 5.35 -15.59 4.60
N GLN A 157 6.28 -14.61 4.58
CA GLN A 157 7.46 -14.62 5.44
C GLN A 157 7.10 -14.42 6.93
N GLU A 158 6.18 -13.51 7.24
CA GLU A 158 5.70 -13.25 8.61
C GLU A 158 5.07 -14.50 9.25
N ASN A 159 4.53 -15.40 8.42
CA ASN A 159 3.96 -16.67 8.87
C ASN A 159 4.95 -17.85 8.81
N GLY A 160 6.25 -17.57 8.59
CA GLY A 160 7.31 -18.57 8.65
C GLY A 160 7.44 -19.46 7.41
N LEU A 161 6.80 -19.09 6.30
CA LEU A 161 6.93 -19.80 5.03
C LEU A 161 8.03 -19.19 4.16
N ASP A 162 8.66 -20.05 3.37
CA ASP A 162 9.59 -19.63 2.33
C ASP A 162 8.83 -19.38 1.03
N TYR A 163 8.71 -18.11 0.63
CA TYR A 163 8.07 -17.69 -0.61
C TYR A 163 8.65 -18.42 -1.84
N GLY A 164 9.96 -18.68 -1.85
CA GLY A 164 10.64 -19.35 -2.96
C GLY A 164 10.25 -20.82 -3.16
N LYS A 165 9.58 -21.43 -2.17
CA LYS A 165 9.07 -22.81 -2.25
C LYS A 165 7.60 -22.89 -2.66
N LEU A 166 6.92 -21.76 -2.81
CA LEU A 166 5.52 -21.71 -3.24
C LEU A 166 5.39 -21.86 -4.75
N ARG A 167 4.26 -22.42 -5.20
CA ARG A 167 3.94 -22.55 -6.64
C ARG A 167 3.33 -21.25 -7.15
N ILE A 168 4.19 -20.30 -7.50
CA ILE A 168 3.78 -18.98 -7.98
C ILE A 168 3.59 -18.99 -9.50
N ILE A 169 2.45 -18.46 -9.96
CA ILE A 169 2.17 -18.15 -11.36
C ILE A 169 2.13 -16.63 -11.50
N ASN A 170 3.02 -16.08 -12.33
CA ASN A 170 3.03 -14.66 -12.63
C ASN A 170 1.92 -14.32 -13.64
N ILE A 171 0.91 -13.60 -13.19
CA ILE A 171 -0.21 -13.13 -14.01
C ILE A 171 0.11 -11.72 -14.51
N VAL A 172 0.24 -11.59 -15.81
CA VAL A 172 0.52 -10.31 -16.50
C VAL A 172 -0.80 -9.66 -16.94
N GLY A 173 -0.86 -8.33 -16.88
CA GLY A 173 -2.02 -7.55 -17.31
C GLY A 173 -2.91 -7.11 -16.14
N GLY A 174 -4.20 -6.89 -16.42
CA GLY A 174 -5.17 -6.42 -15.43
C GLY A 174 -5.78 -7.52 -14.57
N GLY A 175 -6.47 -7.15 -13.48
CA GLY A 175 -7.04 -8.09 -12.52
C GLY A 175 -8.05 -9.09 -13.10
N GLY A 176 -8.69 -8.78 -14.23
CA GLY A 176 -9.56 -9.73 -14.94
C GLY A 176 -8.86 -11.02 -15.37
N ASN A 177 -7.54 -10.99 -15.62
CA ASN A 177 -6.76 -12.18 -15.94
C ASN A 177 -6.63 -13.13 -14.74
N TYR A 178 -6.59 -12.58 -13.52
CA TYR A 178 -6.57 -13.37 -12.28
C TYR A 178 -7.90 -14.08 -12.09
N LEU A 179 -9.02 -13.37 -12.35
CA LEU A 179 -10.36 -13.95 -12.25
C LEU A 179 -10.54 -15.11 -13.24
N LYS A 180 -10.15 -14.90 -14.51
CA LYS A 180 -10.17 -15.96 -15.54
C LYS A 180 -9.33 -17.18 -15.13
N SER A 181 -8.11 -16.95 -14.64
CA SER A 181 -7.20 -18.02 -14.20
C SER A 181 -7.78 -18.80 -13.00
N LEU A 182 -8.40 -18.08 -12.06
CA LEU A 182 -9.02 -18.68 -10.87
C LEU A 182 -10.26 -19.51 -11.24
N GLN A 183 -11.12 -19.00 -12.14
CA GLN A 183 -12.28 -19.73 -12.66
C GLN A 183 -11.86 -20.95 -13.51
N GLY A 184 -10.83 -20.78 -14.33
CA GLY A 184 -10.24 -21.85 -15.16
C GLY A 184 -9.46 -22.90 -14.38
N LYS A 185 -9.32 -22.74 -13.05
CA LYS A 185 -8.55 -23.62 -12.16
C LYS A 185 -7.06 -23.72 -12.49
N GLU A 186 -6.51 -22.71 -13.15
CA GLU A 186 -5.07 -22.57 -13.41
C GLU A 186 -4.33 -22.14 -12.13
N ILE A 187 -5.02 -21.39 -11.27
CA ILE A 187 -4.56 -21.00 -9.93
C ILE A 187 -5.62 -21.37 -8.90
N ASP A 188 -5.22 -21.60 -7.65
CA ASP A 188 -6.08 -21.88 -6.51
C ASP A 188 -6.33 -20.63 -5.65
N LEU A 189 -5.38 -19.71 -5.66
CA LEU A 189 -5.43 -18.44 -4.93
C LEU A 189 -5.06 -17.30 -5.89
N ALA A 190 -5.92 -16.28 -5.98
CA ALA A 190 -5.58 -15.03 -6.65
C ALA A 190 -5.20 -13.96 -5.62
N VAL A 191 -4.00 -13.41 -5.76
CA VAL A 191 -3.55 -12.22 -5.03
C VAL A 191 -3.82 -11.01 -5.91
N VAL A 192 -4.94 -10.33 -5.67
CA VAL A 192 -5.51 -9.33 -6.60
C VAL A 192 -5.99 -8.09 -5.83
N TRP A 193 -6.64 -7.15 -6.51
CA TRP A 193 -7.11 -5.88 -5.95
C TRP A 193 -8.54 -5.54 -6.39
N HIS A 194 -9.17 -4.56 -5.72
CA HIS A 194 -10.47 -4.04 -6.12
C HIS A 194 -10.41 -3.31 -7.47
N PRO A 195 -11.46 -3.41 -8.32
CA PRO A 195 -12.77 -4.01 -8.03
C PRO A 195 -12.84 -5.52 -8.26
N PHE A 196 -11.77 -6.17 -8.73
CA PHE A 196 -11.78 -7.59 -9.10
C PHE A 196 -12.08 -8.51 -7.91
N CYS A 197 -11.63 -8.13 -6.71
CA CYS A 197 -12.05 -8.72 -5.44
C CYS A 197 -13.57 -8.82 -5.32
N ALA A 198 -14.24 -7.67 -5.48
CA ALA A 198 -15.68 -7.57 -5.36
C ALA A 198 -16.37 -8.33 -6.49
N GLN A 199 -15.87 -8.22 -7.72
CA GLN A 199 -16.50 -8.80 -8.89
C GLN A 199 -16.83 -10.30 -8.71
N GLY A 200 -15.82 -11.12 -8.38
CA GLY A 200 -16.04 -12.57 -8.22
C GLY A 200 -16.96 -12.93 -7.04
N ILE A 201 -16.93 -12.12 -5.98
CA ILE A 201 -17.79 -12.29 -4.80
C ILE A 201 -19.23 -11.92 -5.13
N THR A 202 -19.45 -10.77 -5.79
CA THR A 202 -20.79 -10.29 -6.17
C THR A 202 -21.43 -11.15 -7.26
N GLU A 203 -20.62 -11.70 -8.16
CA GLU A 203 -21.07 -12.68 -9.16
C GLU A 203 -21.30 -14.07 -8.53
N GLY A 204 -20.90 -14.27 -7.27
CA GLY A 204 -21.24 -15.45 -6.47
C GLY A 204 -20.41 -16.69 -6.74
N TRP A 205 -19.26 -16.58 -7.41
CA TRP A 205 -18.38 -17.72 -7.73
C TRP A 205 -17.04 -17.69 -6.99
N ALA A 206 -16.67 -16.59 -6.33
CA ALA A 206 -15.47 -16.47 -5.50
C ALA A 206 -15.83 -16.13 -4.04
N GLN A 207 -14.86 -16.33 -3.15
CA GLN A 207 -14.92 -15.88 -1.75
C GLN A 207 -13.52 -15.51 -1.24
N TYR A 208 -13.48 -14.77 -0.14
CA TYR A 208 -12.24 -14.61 0.62
C TYR A 208 -11.88 -15.94 1.32
N PRO A 209 -10.61 -16.36 1.34
CA PRO A 209 -10.18 -17.47 2.18
C PRO A 209 -10.17 -17.05 3.68
N THR A 210 -10.05 -18.04 4.55
CA THR A 210 -9.91 -17.84 6.01
C THR A 210 -8.59 -17.15 6.36
N ILE A 211 -7.48 -17.45 5.66
CA ILE A 211 -6.25 -16.68 5.83
C ILE A 211 -6.49 -15.22 5.45
N THR A 212 -6.05 -14.30 6.31
CA THR A 212 -6.13 -12.86 6.05
C THR A 212 -4.78 -12.36 5.55
N HIS A 213 -4.80 -11.50 4.54
CA HIS A 213 -3.65 -10.64 4.20
C HIS A 213 -3.71 -9.34 5.02
N ASN A 214 -2.56 -8.73 5.29
CA ASN A 214 -2.48 -7.41 5.92
C ASN A 214 -2.96 -6.29 4.98
#